data_AF-A0A9P1DLM1-F1
#
_entry.id   AF-A0A9P1DLM1-F1
#
_cell.length_a   1.000
_cell.length_b   1.000
_cell.length_c   1.000
_cell.angle_alpha   90.00
_cell.angle_beta   90.00
_cell.angle_gamma   90.00
#
_symmetry.space_group_name_H-M   'P 1'
#
loop_
_entity.id
_entity.type
_entity.pdbx_description
1 polymer ?
#
loop_
_entity_poly.entity_id
_entity_poly.type
_entity_poly.pdbx_seq_one_letter_code
_entity_poly.pdbx_strand_id
1 'polypeptide(L)'
;SSTEVQRIQRLVRHLAPVLTNGASVRAKSFLRGLLAHLIIVPAWVIPPGALFGSLVLAGAPLGLKGILATMGVGAGLVSGPKKMRPAFCAIALLVAAASKKTKAAVAAVVASFLTWLVSRQGKIPRYPWLFNFVSTWAKDYYSNTALRGALDDIRPNKSFLGFHPHGCLCAGFTINCTYNPDFIRACTKVSFLCDPALRHKNPGFQLMSEAYEADDRTIEACDPEGFKHHMQEGTNVAFIPGGFMDAVAYEFGKDVCVLSSKKGFIKYCLQFGYRAHPVYTFGECETYHTFTGLQSFRMRVAAQNVPALAFFGWPLVPFLPRPQSQILTYVGPGIDMPHIPSPTHEDVDQWHQVYVDALRKLFDDNKADAGYPNAQLEIL
;
A
#
# COMPACT_ATOMS: atom_id res chain seq x y z
N SER A 1 6.42 42.72 -39.12
CA SER A 1 6.45 41.32 -38.65
C SER A 1 7.08 41.10 -37.27
N SER A 2 7.71 42.09 -36.62
CA SER A 2 8.22 41.95 -35.23
C SER A 2 7.28 42.53 -34.16
N THR A 3 6.50 43.56 -34.51
CA THR A 3 5.62 44.29 -33.59
C THR A 3 4.34 43.52 -33.21
N GLU A 4 3.80 42.72 -34.13
CA GLU A 4 2.64 41.83 -33.87
C GLU A 4 3.01 40.67 -32.95
N VAL A 5 4.16 40.04 -33.18
CA VAL A 5 4.66 38.94 -32.34
C VAL A 5 4.88 39.41 -30.90
N GLN A 6 5.42 40.62 -30.71
CA GLN A 6 5.57 41.20 -29.37
C GLN A 6 4.23 41.57 -28.72
N ARG A 7 3.22 41.99 -29.49
CA ARG A 7 1.86 42.23 -28.98
C ARG A 7 1.20 40.93 -28.54
N ILE A 8 1.31 39.86 -29.34
CA ILE A 8 0.77 38.53 -29.00
C ILE A 8 1.49 37.98 -27.76
N GLN A 9 2.82 38.12 -27.66
CA GLN A 9 3.56 37.67 -26.48
C GLN A 9 3.24 38.45 -25.20
N ARG A 10 2.86 39.74 -25.30
CA ARG A 10 2.36 40.51 -24.14
C ARG A 10 0.94 40.11 -23.76
N LEU A 11 0.06 39.89 -24.74
CA LEU A 11 -1.29 39.37 -24.53
C LEU A 11 -1.26 37.99 -23.88
N VAL A 12 -0.40 37.09 -24.34
CA VAL A 12 -0.20 35.76 -23.73
C VAL A 12 0.36 35.89 -22.31
N ARG A 13 1.28 36.83 -22.02
CA ARG A 13 1.78 37.06 -20.66
C ARG A 13 0.75 37.69 -19.72
N HIS A 14 -0.19 38.49 -20.22
CA HIS A 14 -1.28 39.05 -19.43
C HIS A 14 -2.46 38.09 -19.26
N LEU A 15 -2.67 37.17 -20.21
CA LEU A 15 -3.71 36.14 -20.15
C LEU A 15 -3.23 34.87 -19.45
N ALA A 16 -1.93 34.60 -19.36
CA ALA A 16 -1.39 33.43 -18.68
C ALA A 16 -1.87 33.32 -17.21
N PRO A 17 -1.87 34.38 -16.37
CA PRO A 17 -2.41 34.31 -15.01
C PRO A 17 -3.94 34.08 -14.97
N VAL A 18 -4.66 34.54 -16.00
CA VAL A 18 -6.12 34.39 -16.12
C VAL A 18 -6.51 32.98 -16.61
N LEU A 19 -5.64 32.35 -17.41
CA LEU A 19 -5.79 30.96 -17.86
C LEU A 19 -5.29 29.95 -16.81
N THR A 20 -4.35 30.32 -15.93
CA THR A 20 -3.87 29.46 -14.83
C THR A 20 -4.74 29.54 -13.57
N ASN A 21 -5.52 30.60 -13.39
CA ASN A 21 -6.48 30.71 -12.27
C ASN A 21 -7.85 30.06 -12.57
N GLY A 22 -7.98 29.38 -13.71
CA GLY A 22 -9.11 28.53 -14.06
C GLY A 22 -8.85 27.06 -13.78
N ALA A 23 -8.18 26.69 -12.69
CA ALA A 23 -8.29 25.32 -12.20
C ALA A 23 -9.74 25.15 -11.75
N SER A 24 -10.61 24.65 -12.65
CA SER A 24 -11.96 24.26 -12.27
C SER A 24 -11.83 23.37 -11.04
N VAL A 25 -12.31 23.85 -9.88
CA VAL A 25 -12.27 23.06 -8.64
C VAL A 25 -13.08 21.80 -8.95
N ARG A 26 -12.37 20.71 -9.20
CA ARG A 26 -12.98 19.45 -9.61
C ARG A 26 -13.95 19.04 -8.51
N ALA A 27 -15.23 18.93 -8.86
CA ALA A 27 -16.25 18.50 -7.90
C ALA A 27 -15.90 17.12 -7.33
N LYS A 28 -15.93 17.00 -6.00
CA LYS A 28 -15.75 15.73 -5.29
C LYS A 28 -16.81 14.73 -5.76
N SER A 29 -16.41 13.50 -6.08
CA SER A 29 -17.33 12.44 -6.51
C SER A 29 -17.15 11.17 -5.69
N PHE A 30 -18.04 10.95 -4.72
CA PHE A 30 -18.03 9.73 -3.93
C PHE A 30 -18.16 8.47 -4.79
N LEU A 31 -19.01 8.48 -5.82
CA LEU A 31 -19.18 7.33 -6.72
C LEU A 31 -17.87 6.95 -7.42
N ARG A 32 -17.12 7.93 -7.92
CA ARG A 32 -15.83 7.67 -8.57
C ARG A 32 -14.77 7.25 -7.55
N GLY A 33 -14.80 7.81 -6.34
CA GLY A 33 -13.94 7.37 -5.23
C GLY A 33 -14.23 5.93 -4.79
N LEU A 34 -15.51 5.53 -4.77
CA LEU A 34 -15.94 4.16 -4.51
C LEU A 34 -15.45 3.21 -5.62
N LEU A 35 -15.60 3.60 -6.89
CA LEU A 35 -15.07 2.81 -8.00
C LEU A 35 -13.55 2.65 -7.92
N ALA A 36 -12.81 3.69 -7.54
CA ALA A 36 -11.37 3.59 -7.33
C ALA A 36 -11.04 2.61 -6.18
N HIS A 37 -11.78 2.63 -5.07
CA HIS A 37 -11.59 1.68 -3.97
C HIS A 37 -11.99 0.24 -4.34
N LEU A 38 -13.00 0.06 -5.18
CA LEU A 38 -13.37 -1.24 -5.74
C LEU A 38 -12.33 -1.80 -6.72
N ILE A 39 -11.38 -0.99 -7.19
CA ILE A 39 -10.22 -1.45 -7.94
C ILE A 39 -9.06 -1.77 -6.99
N ILE A 40 -8.74 -0.87 -6.07
CA ILE A 40 -7.57 -0.98 -5.18
C ILE A 40 -7.77 -2.09 -4.15
N VAL A 41 -8.84 -2.02 -3.35
CA VAL A 41 -8.98 -2.86 -2.15
C VAL A 41 -9.10 -4.35 -2.49
N PRO A 42 -9.86 -4.78 -3.51
CA PRO A 42 -9.87 -6.20 -3.87
C PRO A 42 -8.50 -6.72 -4.28
N ALA A 43 -7.66 -5.92 -4.95
CA ALA A 43 -6.31 -6.34 -5.28
C ALA A 43 -5.45 -6.60 -4.03
N TRP A 44 -5.77 -5.99 -2.90
CA TRP A 44 -5.05 -6.14 -1.63
C TRP A 44 -5.62 -7.26 -0.78
N VAL A 45 -6.96 -7.36 -0.73
CA VAL A 45 -7.68 -8.24 0.19
C VAL A 45 -7.98 -9.60 -0.42
N ILE A 46 -8.10 -9.73 -1.76
CA ILE A 46 -8.33 -11.03 -2.41
C ILE A 46 -7.07 -11.88 -2.18
N PRO A 47 -7.09 -12.82 -1.21
CA PRO A 47 -5.91 -13.56 -0.84
C PRO A 47 -5.80 -14.80 -1.74
N PRO A 48 -4.73 -15.61 -1.57
CA PRO A 48 -4.78 -17.03 -1.92
C PRO A 48 -6.01 -17.74 -1.31
N GLY A 49 -6.62 -17.20 -0.26
CA GLY A 49 -7.88 -17.69 0.30
C GLY A 49 -9.07 -17.64 -0.66
N ALA A 50 -9.13 -16.69 -1.60
CA ALA A 50 -10.15 -16.69 -2.66
C ALA A 50 -9.89 -17.83 -3.67
N LEU A 51 -8.62 -18.17 -3.92
CA LEU A 51 -8.26 -19.37 -4.66
C LEU A 51 -8.73 -20.63 -3.90
N PHE A 52 -8.43 -20.76 -2.61
CA PHE A 52 -8.92 -21.90 -1.81
C PHE A 52 -10.45 -21.98 -1.72
N GLY A 53 -11.14 -20.86 -1.48
CA GLY A 53 -12.60 -20.80 -1.44
C GLY A 53 -13.25 -21.16 -2.79
N SER A 54 -12.67 -20.67 -3.89
CA SER A 54 -13.11 -21.06 -5.24
C SER A 54 -12.87 -22.54 -5.54
N LEU A 55 -11.77 -23.12 -5.06
CA LEU A 55 -11.47 -24.54 -5.22
C LEU A 55 -12.40 -25.43 -4.37
N VAL A 56 -12.75 -25.01 -3.15
CA VAL A 56 -13.75 -25.68 -2.32
C VAL A 56 -15.12 -25.64 -3.00
N LEU A 57 -15.54 -24.48 -3.52
CA LEU A 57 -16.79 -24.35 -4.26
C LEU A 57 -16.79 -25.17 -5.57
N ALA A 58 -15.65 -25.27 -6.26
CA ALA A 58 -15.49 -26.09 -7.46
C ALA A 58 -15.62 -27.61 -7.14
N GLY A 59 -15.10 -28.05 -5.99
CA GLY A 59 -15.13 -29.45 -5.57
C GLY A 59 -16.42 -29.87 -4.84
N ALA A 60 -17.14 -28.93 -4.23
CA ALA A 60 -18.34 -29.19 -3.43
C ALA A 60 -19.43 -30.01 -4.15
N PRO A 61 -19.70 -29.82 -5.46
CA PRO A 61 -20.63 -30.66 -6.23
C PRO A 61 -20.31 -32.14 -6.29
N LEU A 62 -19.05 -32.53 -6.03
CA LEU A 62 -18.53 -33.90 -6.12
C LEU A 62 -18.29 -34.52 -4.73
N GLY A 63 -18.85 -33.90 -3.67
CA GLY A 63 -18.73 -34.36 -2.29
C GLY A 63 -17.30 -34.24 -1.72
N LEU A 64 -17.03 -34.92 -0.61
CA LEU A 64 -15.77 -34.80 0.13
C LEU A 64 -14.54 -35.16 -0.72
N LYS A 65 -14.65 -36.18 -1.60
CA LYS A 65 -13.57 -36.59 -2.51
C LYS A 65 -13.24 -35.49 -3.53
N GLY A 66 -14.26 -34.77 -4.03
CA GLY A 66 -14.08 -33.64 -4.94
C GLY A 66 -13.44 -32.43 -4.27
N ILE A 67 -13.87 -32.10 -3.06
CA ILE A 67 -13.26 -31.04 -2.24
C ILE A 67 -11.80 -31.37 -1.95
N LEU A 68 -11.49 -32.59 -1.51
CA LEU A 68 -10.11 -33.01 -1.25
C LEU A 68 -9.24 -32.97 -2.52
N ALA A 69 -9.79 -33.37 -3.67
CA ALA A 69 -9.07 -33.29 -4.95
C ALA A 69 -8.77 -31.84 -5.37
N THR A 70 -9.74 -30.93 -5.29
CA THR A 70 -9.54 -29.52 -5.66
C THR A 70 -8.70 -28.77 -4.63
N MET A 71 -8.76 -29.13 -3.34
CA MET A 71 -7.86 -28.60 -2.32
C MET A 71 -6.42 -29.13 -2.46
N GLY A 72 -6.24 -30.39 -2.87
CA GLY A 72 -4.93 -30.94 -3.23
C GLY A 72 -4.30 -30.21 -4.42
N VAL A 73 -5.13 -29.85 -5.42
CA VAL A 73 -4.75 -28.93 -6.49
C VAL A 73 -4.36 -27.56 -5.91
N GLY A 74 -5.16 -26.97 -5.03
CA GLY A 74 -4.84 -25.70 -4.37
C GLY A 74 -3.52 -25.70 -3.61
N ALA A 75 -3.25 -26.77 -2.86
CA ALA A 75 -1.97 -26.97 -2.20
C ALA A 75 -0.83 -27.04 -3.22
N GLY A 76 -0.95 -27.86 -4.27
CA GLY A 76 0.03 -27.96 -5.36
C GLY A 76 0.23 -26.66 -6.14
N LEU A 77 -0.79 -25.81 -6.24
CA LEU A 77 -0.70 -24.50 -6.89
C LEU A 77 0.06 -23.48 -6.03
N VAL A 78 -0.16 -23.51 -4.72
CA VAL A 78 0.48 -22.59 -3.76
C VAL A 78 1.91 -23.02 -3.43
N SER A 79 2.16 -24.31 -3.19
CA SER A 79 3.44 -24.84 -2.72
C SER A 79 4.22 -25.68 -3.74
N GLY A 80 3.60 -26.09 -4.85
CA GLY A 80 4.24 -26.91 -5.88
C GLY A 80 5.04 -26.11 -6.92
N PRO A 81 5.80 -26.80 -7.80
CA PRO A 81 6.64 -26.16 -8.81
C PRO A 81 5.81 -25.30 -9.78
N LYS A 82 6.25 -24.06 -10.05
CA LYS A 82 5.56 -23.14 -10.97
C LYS A 82 5.23 -23.77 -12.34
N LYS A 83 6.12 -24.65 -12.84
CA LYS A 83 5.97 -25.38 -14.11
C LYS A 83 4.79 -26.36 -14.14
N MET A 84 4.34 -26.85 -12.99
CA MET A 84 3.24 -27.82 -12.88
C MET A 84 1.85 -27.16 -12.78
N ARG A 85 1.81 -25.84 -12.54
CA ARG A 85 0.56 -25.09 -12.34
C ARG A 85 -0.42 -25.15 -13.53
N PRO A 86 0.00 -25.10 -14.80
CA PRO A 86 -0.92 -25.27 -15.94
C PRO A 86 -1.61 -26.64 -15.96
N ALA A 87 -0.88 -27.72 -15.60
CA ALA A 87 -1.45 -29.06 -15.54
C ALA A 87 -2.51 -29.16 -14.42
N PHE A 88 -2.25 -28.55 -13.27
CA PHE A 88 -3.22 -28.47 -12.17
C PHE A 88 -4.49 -27.66 -12.55
N CYS A 89 -4.36 -26.56 -13.28
CA CYS A 89 -5.52 -25.83 -13.84
C CYS A 89 -6.34 -26.68 -14.81
N ALA A 90 -5.67 -27.40 -15.72
CA ALA A 90 -6.33 -28.28 -16.67
C ALA A 90 -7.14 -29.39 -15.96
N ILE A 91 -6.58 -29.99 -14.91
CA ILE A 91 -7.28 -30.99 -14.09
C ILE A 91 -8.52 -30.36 -13.41
N ALA A 92 -8.38 -29.16 -12.81
CA ALA A 92 -9.51 -28.48 -12.15
C ALA A 92 -10.64 -28.15 -13.14
N LEU A 93 -10.31 -27.69 -14.35
CA LEU A 93 -11.28 -27.41 -15.42
C LEU A 93 -11.97 -28.69 -15.92
N LEU A 94 -11.22 -29.79 -16.11
CA LEU A 94 -11.78 -31.08 -16.53
C LEU A 94 -12.73 -31.66 -15.49
N VAL A 95 -12.35 -31.62 -14.20
CA VAL A 95 -13.19 -32.05 -13.08
C VAL A 95 -14.47 -31.22 -12.99
N ALA A 96 -14.37 -29.89 -13.16
CA ALA A 96 -15.52 -29.01 -13.15
C ALA A 96 -16.44 -29.24 -14.36
N ALA A 97 -15.88 -29.43 -15.56
CA ALA A 97 -16.65 -29.75 -16.77
C ALA A 97 -17.40 -31.09 -16.63
N ALA A 98 -16.77 -32.11 -16.06
CA ALA A 98 -17.39 -33.41 -15.80
C ALA A 98 -18.59 -33.32 -14.83
N SER A 99 -18.61 -32.33 -13.93
CA SER A 99 -19.72 -32.13 -12.97
C SER A 99 -21.02 -31.64 -13.61
N LYS A 100 -20.98 -31.11 -14.84
CA LYS A 100 -22.10 -30.44 -15.54
C LYS A 100 -22.79 -29.31 -14.73
N LYS A 101 -22.16 -28.79 -13.67
CA LYS A 101 -22.71 -27.69 -12.86
C LYS A 101 -22.05 -26.36 -13.20
N THR A 102 -22.85 -25.37 -13.60
CA THR A 102 -22.37 -24.03 -13.97
C THR A 102 -21.55 -23.35 -12.87
N LYS A 103 -21.96 -23.48 -11.60
CA LYS A 103 -21.22 -22.91 -10.46
C LYS A 103 -19.81 -23.51 -10.32
N ALA A 104 -19.64 -24.80 -10.60
CA ALA A 104 -18.35 -25.48 -10.54
C ALA A 104 -17.44 -25.02 -11.68
N ALA A 105 -17.99 -24.90 -12.89
CA ALA A 105 -17.28 -24.41 -14.06
C ALA A 105 -16.79 -22.97 -13.86
N VAL A 106 -17.65 -22.07 -13.37
CA VAL A 106 -17.27 -20.69 -13.04
C VAL A 106 -16.16 -20.66 -11.99
N ALA A 107 -16.29 -21.44 -10.91
CA ALA A 107 -15.29 -21.51 -9.86
C ALA A 107 -13.93 -22.03 -10.36
N ALA A 108 -13.93 -23.03 -11.24
CA ALA A 108 -12.70 -23.58 -11.84
C ALA A 108 -12.04 -22.61 -12.83
N VAL A 109 -12.82 -21.84 -13.59
CA VAL A 109 -12.31 -20.76 -14.45
C VAL A 109 -11.65 -19.68 -13.61
N VAL A 110 -12.30 -19.24 -12.54
CA VAL A 110 -11.74 -18.25 -11.61
C VAL A 110 -10.46 -18.77 -10.96
N ALA A 111 -10.46 -20.01 -10.45
CA ALA A 111 -9.27 -20.63 -9.87
C ALA A 111 -8.12 -20.74 -10.87
N SER A 112 -8.42 -21.11 -12.12
CA SER A 112 -7.41 -21.22 -13.19
C SER A 112 -6.85 -19.87 -13.59
N PHE A 113 -7.68 -18.83 -13.66
CA PHE A 113 -7.26 -17.46 -13.93
C PHE A 113 -6.36 -16.91 -12.82
N LEU A 114 -6.77 -17.06 -11.54
CA LEU A 114 -5.96 -16.65 -10.40
C LEU A 114 -4.62 -17.38 -10.36
N THR A 115 -4.62 -18.67 -10.70
CA THR A 115 -3.40 -19.47 -10.78
C THR A 115 -2.47 -19.00 -11.89
N TRP A 116 -3.01 -18.81 -13.10
CA TRP A 116 -2.25 -18.24 -14.21
C TRP A 116 -1.61 -16.91 -13.78
N LEU A 117 -2.39 -16.04 -13.12
CA LEU A 117 -1.94 -14.72 -12.67
C LEU A 117 -0.78 -14.77 -11.67
N VAL A 118 -0.76 -15.72 -10.72
CA VAL A 118 0.37 -15.93 -9.77
C VAL A 118 1.56 -16.66 -10.42
N SER A 119 1.34 -17.35 -11.54
CA SER A 119 2.36 -18.16 -12.22
C SER A 119 3.00 -17.48 -13.43
N ARG A 120 2.42 -16.37 -13.89
CA ARG A 120 2.90 -15.65 -15.06
C ARG A 120 4.32 -15.15 -14.88
N GLN A 121 5.05 -15.08 -15.98
CA GLN A 121 6.36 -14.48 -16.05
C GLN A 121 6.27 -13.12 -16.74
N GLY A 122 7.18 -12.21 -16.38
CA GLY A 122 7.25 -10.86 -16.95
C GLY A 122 6.30 -9.86 -16.30
N LYS A 123 6.52 -8.58 -16.62
CA LYS A 123 5.68 -7.47 -16.19
C LYS A 123 4.55 -7.26 -17.20
N ILE A 124 3.35 -6.87 -16.73
CA ILE A 124 2.31 -6.37 -17.64
C ILE A 124 2.69 -4.98 -18.17
N PRO A 125 2.12 -4.57 -19.32
CA PRO A 125 2.25 -3.19 -19.79
C PRO A 125 1.80 -2.18 -18.73
N ARG A 126 2.47 -1.03 -18.69
CA ARG A 126 2.06 0.10 -17.86
C ARG A 126 0.71 0.63 -18.35
N TYR A 127 -0.21 0.96 -17.44
CA TYR A 127 -1.53 1.49 -17.78
C TYR A 127 -1.70 2.89 -17.16
N PRO A 128 -1.27 3.97 -17.84
CA PRO A 128 -1.35 5.33 -17.29
C PRO A 128 -2.76 5.75 -16.89
N TRP A 129 -3.79 5.26 -17.58
CA TRP A 129 -5.19 5.55 -17.26
C TRP A 129 -5.56 5.08 -15.85
N LEU A 130 -5.04 3.94 -15.40
CA LEU A 130 -5.33 3.37 -14.09
C LEU A 130 -4.79 4.29 -12.99
N PHE A 131 -3.51 4.68 -13.13
CA PHE A 131 -2.91 5.67 -12.23
C PHE A 131 -3.70 6.98 -12.24
N ASN A 132 -4.03 7.52 -13.42
CA ASN A 132 -4.78 8.77 -13.53
C ASN A 132 -6.15 8.67 -12.88
N PHE A 133 -6.88 7.56 -13.08
CA PHE A 133 -8.18 7.36 -12.47
C PHE A 133 -8.08 7.26 -10.95
N VAL A 134 -7.17 6.42 -10.43
CA VAL A 134 -7.00 6.22 -8.99
C VAL A 134 -6.49 7.49 -8.30
N SER A 135 -5.44 8.13 -8.83
CA SER A 135 -4.89 9.37 -8.27
C SER A 135 -5.88 10.53 -8.30
N THR A 136 -6.77 10.56 -9.30
CA THR A 136 -7.83 11.56 -9.36
C THR A 136 -8.89 11.29 -8.30
N TRP A 137 -9.43 10.08 -8.24
CA TRP A 137 -10.71 9.82 -7.58
C TRP A 137 -10.61 9.16 -6.21
N ALA A 138 -9.55 8.41 -5.90
CA ALA A 138 -9.52 7.61 -4.67
C ALA A 138 -9.66 8.47 -3.41
N LYS A 139 -9.07 9.67 -3.38
CA LYS A 139 -9.24 10.63 -2.28
C LYS A 139 -10.69 11.09 -2.04
N ASP A 140 -11.55 11.01 -3.05
CA ASP A 140 -12.96 11.44 -2.93
C ASP A 140 -13.83 10.41 -2.18
N TYR A 141 -13.30 9.23 -1.88
CA TYR A 141 -13.97 8.18 -1.11
C TYR A 141 -14.19 8.56 0.35
N TYR A 142 -13.16 9.16 0.95
CA TYR A 142 -13.12 9.53 2.36
C TYR A 142 -13.82 10.86 2.61
N SER A 143 -14.20 11.15 3.86
CA SER A 143 -14.83 12.42 4.21
C SER A 143 -13.87 13.59 3.97
N ASN A 144 -12.59 13.40 4.30
CA ASN A 144 -11.49 14.31 4.01
C ASN A 144 -10.22 13.54 3.65
N THR A 145 -9.41 14.10 2.76
CA THR A 145 -8.10 13.54 2.41
C THR A 145 -7.15 14.67 2.03
N ALA A 146 -5.99 14.71 2.67
CA ALA A 146 -4.98 15.73 2.40
C ALA A 146 -3.57 15.20 2.66
N LEU A 147 -2.63 15.68 1.84
CA LEU A 147 -1.20 15.55 2.05
C LEU A 147 -0.66 16.93 2.43
N ARG A 148 0.04 17.02 3.56
CA ARG A 148 0.53 18.26 4.17
C ARG A 148 1.96 18.07 4.69
N GLY A 149 2.54 19.16 5.20
CA GLY A 149 3.84 19.16 5.86
C GLY A 149 5.00 19.48 4.92
N ALA A 150 6.19 19.00 5.26
CA ALA A 150 7.46 19.39 4.67
C ALA A 150 7.77 18.66 3.34
N LEU A 151 6.86 18.73 2.36
CA LEU A 151 7.07 18.14 1.03
C LEU A 151 8.28 18.75 0.31
N ASP A 152 8.49 20.06 0.47
CA ASP A 152 9.60 20.78 -0.16
C ASP A 152 10.97 20.44 0.45
N ASP A 153 10.98 19.76 1.61
CA ASP A 153 12.20 19.28 2.28
C ASP A 153 12.64 17.88 1.79
N ILE A 154 11.82 17.21 0.97
CA ILE A 154 12.16 15.93 0.36
C ILE A 154 13.23 16.18 -0.71
N ARG A 155 14.38 15.51 -0.57
CA ARG A 155 15.46 15.60 -1.56
C ARG A 155 15.11 14.77 -2.80
N PRO A 156 15.59 15.17 -4.00
CA PRO A 156 15.44 14.37 -5.23
C PRO A 156 16.07 12.97 -5.16
N ASN A 157 17.03 12.77 -4.25
CA ASN A 157 17.67 11.50 -3.98
C ASN A 157 17.98 11.37 -2.49
N LYS A 158 18.19 10.14 -2.03
CA LYS A 158 18.55 9.81 -0.64
C LYS A 158 17.57 10.31 0.44
N SER A 159 16.28 10.36 0.12
CA SER A 159 15.20 10.56 1.09
C SER A 159 14.57 9.22 1.46
N PHE A 160 14.48 8.94 2.75
CA PHE A 160 13.70 7.82 3.30
C PHE A 160 12.40 8.37 3.89
N LEU A 161 11.26 7.90 3.42
CA LEU A 161 9.94 8.34 3.87
C LEU A 161 9.30 7.19 4.67
N GLY A 162 9.32 7.30 6.00
CA GLY A 162 8.75 6.29 6.89
C GLY A 162 7.33 6.64 7.28
N PHE A 163 6.35 5.91 6.74
CA PHE A 163 4.93 6.13 6.96
C PHE A 163 4.41 5.39 8.19
N HIS A 164 3.59 6.08 8.97
CA HIS A 164 2.98 5.58 10.20
C HIS A 164 1.52 6.07 10.34
N PRO A 165 0.64 5.29 10.98
CA PRO A 165 0.75 3.84 11.14
C PRO A 165 0.44 3.12 9.81
N HIS A 166 0.65 1.80 9.75
CA HIS A 166 0.15 0.99 8.64
C HIS A 166 -1.39 0.97 8.56
N GLY A 167 -2.10 1.07 9.69
CA GLY A 167 -3.55 0.79 9.69
C GLY A 167 -3.86 -0.66 9.25
N CYS A 168 -5.12 -0.96 8.91
CA CYS A 168 -5.45 -2.29 8.36
C CYS A 168 -4.92 -2.48 6.93
N LEU A 169 -5.12 -1.49 6.04
CA LEU A 169 -4.75 -1.55 4.61
C LEU A 169 -3.99 -0.30 4.13
N CYS A 170 -3.32 0.42 5.05
CA CYS A 170 -2.49 1.61 4.80
C CYS A 170 -3.05 2.59 3.77
N ALA A 171 -4.25 3.10 4.06
CA ALA A 171 -4.92 4.09 3.23
C ALA A 171 -4.08 5.37 3.05
N GLY A 172 -3.38 5.85 4.09
CA GLY A 172 -2.46 6.99 4.00
C GLY A 172 -1.31 6.75 3.05
N PHE A 173 -0.60 5.62 3.21
CA PHE A 173 0.49 5.23 2.31
C PHE A 173 0.00 5.06 0.87
N THR A 174 -1.17 4.48 0.69
CA THR A 174 -1.73 4.23 -0.64
C THR A 174 -2.19 5.53 -1.31
N ILE A 175 -3.03 6.30 -0.63
CA ILE A 175 -3.76 7.42 -1.24
C ILE A 175 -2.93 8.70 -1.27
N ASN A 176 -2.24 9.03 -0.16
CA ASN A 176 -1.47 10.26 -0.04
C ASN A 176 0.00 10.11 -0.44
N CYS A 177 0.45 8.90 -0.74
CA CYS A 177 1.83 8.63 -1.11
C CYS A 177 1.91 7.94 -2.47
N THR A 178 1.57 6.66 -2.58
CA THR A 178 1.67 5.93 -3.86
C THR A 178 0.81 6.60 -4.95
N TYR A 179 -0.47 6.86 -4.72
CA TYR A 179 -1.35 7.41 -5.75
C TYR A 179 -1.47 8.94 -5.73
N ASN A 180 -0.60 9.66 -5.01
CA ASN A 180 -0.66 11.12 -4.93
C ASN A 180 0.34 11.79 -5.88
N PRO A 181 -0.13 12.52 -6.92
CA PRO A 181 0.78 13.18 -7.87
C PRO A 181 1.70 14.22 -7.24
N ASP A 182 1.27 14.86 -6.14
CA ASP A 182 2.06 15.89 -5.46
C ASP A 182 3.22 15.24 -4.70
N PHE A 183 2.98 14.10 -4.06
CA PHE A 183 4.03 13.28 -3.44
C PHE A 183 5.04 12.78 -4.48
N ILE A 184 4.57 12.21 -5.59
CA ILE A 184 5.47 11.73 -6.67
C ILE A 184 6.34 12.86 -7.21
N ARG A 185 5.76 14.07 -7.42
CA ARG A 185 6.53 15.25 -7.84
C ARG A 185 7.58 15.68 -6.82
N ALA A 186 7.24 15.68 -5.53
CA ALA A 186 8.18 16.01 -4.46
C ALA A 186 9.36 15.02 -4.40
N CYS A 187 9.09 13.72 -4.59
CA CYS A 187 10.15 12.71 -4.58
C CYS A 187 10.99 12.67 -5.85
N THR A 188 10.50 13.16 -7.00
CA THR A 188 11.09 13.03 -8.35
C THR A 188 11.23 11.59 -8.88
N LYS A 189 11.78 10.68 -8.07
CA LYS A 189 11.83 9.24 -8.29
C LYS A 189 11.74 8.52 -6.95
N VAL A 190 10.90 7.50 -6.81
CA VAL A 190 10.71 6.77 -5.54
C VAL A 190 10.48 5.27 -5.72
N SER A 191 11.11 4.46 -4.87
CA SER A 191 10.81 3.04 -4.71
C SER A 191 9.89 2.84 -3.50
N PHE A 192 8.67 2.36 -3.75
CA PHE A 192 7.74 1.96 -2.70
C PHE A 192 8.03 0.51 -2.30
N LEU A 193 8.36 0.30 -1.02
CA LEU A 193 8.68 -1.02 -0.51
C LEU A 193 7.48 -1.61 0.22
N CYS A 194 7.12 -2.84 -0.12
CA CYS A 194 5.96 -3.54 0.42
C CYS A 194 6.30 -4.98 0.85
N ASP A 195 5.41 -5.61 1.61
CA ASP A 195 5.62 -6.98 2.09
C ASP A 195 5.90 -7.97 0.93
N PRO A 196 6.94 -8.82 1.01
CA PRO A 196 7.26 -9.78 -0.06
C PRO A 196 6.15 -10.79 -0.35
N ALA A 197 5.37 -11.22 0.64
CA ALA A 197 4.24 -12.11 0.41
C ALA A 197 3.12 -11.39 -0.34
N LEU A 198 2.85 -10.13 -0.01
CA LEU A 198 1.94 -9.28 -0.77
C LEU A 198 2.45 -9.07 -2.21
N ARG A 199 3.73 -8.71 -2.39
CA ARG A 199 4.32 -8.41 -3.71
C ARG A 199 4.37 -9.61 -4.66
N HIS A 200 4.65 -10.81 -4.13
CA HIS A 200 4.94 -12.00 -4.94
C HIS A 200 3.89 -13.11 -4.86
N LYS A 201 3.04 -13.13 -3.83
CA LYS A 201 2.03 -14.19 -3.64
C LYS A 201 0.60 -13.69 -3.79
N ASN A 202 0.34 -12.37 -3.77
CA ASN A 202 -0.97 -11.82 -4.07
C ASN A 202 -1.07 -11.43 -5.57
N PRO A 203 -1.85 -12.17 -6.38
CA PRO A 203 -1.95 -11.91 -7.82
C PRO A 203 -2.60 -10.57 -8.15
N GLY A 204 -3.58 -10.13 -7.35
CA GLY A 204 -4.25 -8.85 -7.54
C GLY A 204 -3.28 -7.70 -7.29
N PHE A 205 -2.53 -7.76 -6.18
CA PHE A 205 -1.54 -6.76 -5.83
C PHE A 205 -0.41 -6.70 -6.85
N GLN A 206 0.06 -7.86 -7.33
CA GLN A 206 1.08 -7.92 -8.36
C GLN A 206 0.61 -7.26 -9.67
N LEU A 207 -0.61 -7.55 -10.12
CA LEU A 207 -1.19 -6.93 -11.32
C LEU A 207 -1.28 -5.41 -11.15
N MET A 208 -1.83 -4.93 -10.04
CA MET A 208 -1.95 -3.51 -9.79
C MET A 208 -0.59 -2.81 -9.73
N SER A 209 0.39 -3.43 -9.07
CA SER A 209 1.73 -2.86 -8.91
C SER A 209 2.40 -2.65 -10.25
N GLU A 210 2.42 -3.67 -11.10
CA GLU A 210 3.06 -3.61 -12.41
C GLU A 210 2.32 -2.66 -13.39
N ALA A 211 1.00 -2.57 -13.32
CA ALA A 211 0.23 -1.61 -14.11
C ALA A 211 0.54 -0.16 -13.72
N TYR A 212 0.93 0.05 -12.46
CA TYR A 212 1.17 1.35 -11.85
C TYR A 212 2.60 1.86 -12.02
N GLU A 213 3.60 0.96 -12.08
CA GLU A 213 5.01 1.28 -12.25
C GLU A 213 5.23 2.25 -13.43
N ALA A 214 6.16 3.18 -13.25
CA ALA A 214 6.58 4.16 -14.26
C ALA A 214 8.07 4.47 -14.08
N ASP A 215 8.61 5.41 -14.86
CA ASP A 215 10.04 5.74 -14.76
C ASP A 215 10.40 6.49 -13.47
N ASP A 216 9.41 7.20 -12.90
CA ASP A 216 9.51 7.94 -11.64
C ASP A 216 9.12 7.12 -10.40
N ARG A 217 8.66 5.87 -10.57
CA ARG A 217 8.19 5.07 -9.43
C ARG A 217 8.19 3.58 -9.65
N THR A 218 8.59 2.85 -8.62
CA THR A 218 8.54 1.38 -8.59
C THR A 218 7.83 0.88 -7.34
N ILE A 219 7.26 -0.33 -7.42
CA ILE A 219 6.72 -1.05 -6.26
C ILE A 219 7.47 -2.36 -6.14
N GLU A 220 8.31 -2.45 -5.12
CA GLU A 220 9.29 -3.53 -4.94
C GLU A 220 9.07 -4.23 -3.60
N ALA A 221 9.55 -5.47 -3.51
CA ALA A 221 9.49 -6.22 -2.27
C ALA A 221 10.48 -5.65 -1.25
N CYS A 222 10.05 -5.56 -0.01
CA CYS A 222 10.90 -5.21 1.13
C CYS A 222 11.66 -6.46 1.60
N ASP A 223 12.60 -6.91 0.78
CA ASP A 223 13.64 -7.85 1.21
C ASP A 223 14.97 -7.11 1.48
N PRO A 224 15.85 -7.66 2.32
CA PRO A 224 17.10 -6.99 2.69
C PRO A 224 17.99 -6.65 1.49
N GLU A 225 17.94 -7.40 0.39
CA GLU A 225 18.77 -7.17 -0.79
C GLU A 225 18.21 -6.02 -1.63
N GLY A 226 16.91 -6.03 -1.93
CA GLY A 226 16.21 -4.99 -2.67
C GLY A 226 16.20 -3.64 -1.93
N PHE A 227 15.95 -3.66 -0.61
CA PHE A 227 16.02 -2.46 0.23
C PHE A 227 17.42 -1.82 0.15
N LYS A 228 18.46 -2.65 0.29
CA LYS A 228 19.85 -2.21 0.23
C LYS A 228 20.25 -1.73 -1.16
N HIS A 229 19.81 -2.42 -2.20
CA HIS A 229 20.07 -2.06 -3.59
C HIS A 229 19.54 -0.65 -3.92
N HIS A 230 18.26 -0.37 -3.64
CA HIS A 230 17.70 0.97 -3.89
C HIS A 230 18.40 2.05 -3.06
N MET A 231 18.76 1.74 -1.82
CA MET A 231 19.45 2.70 -0.99
C MET A 231 20.87 3.00 -1.47
N GLN A 232 21.60 1.98 -1.93
CA GLN A 232 22.93 2.12 -2.54
C GLN A 232 22.90 2.96 -3.81
N GLU A 233 21.86 2.83 -4.64
CA GLU A 233 21.67 3.63 -5.85
C GLU A 233 21.30 5.09 -5.55
N GLY A 234 20.96 5.43 -4.31
CA GLY A 234 20.52 6.77 -3.94
C GLY A 234 19.06 7.08 -4.26
N THR A 235 18.26 6.08 -4.67
CA THR A 235 16.84 6.30 -4.98
C THR A 235 16.06 6.61 -3.70
N ASN A 236 15.08 7.52 -3.75
CA ASN A 236 14.22 7.74 -2.59
C ASN A 236 13.43 6.46 -2.28
N VAL A 237 13.27 6.16 -0.99
CA VAL A 237 12.61 4.95 -0.53
C VAL A 237 11.44 5.33 0.37
N ALA A 238 10.26 4.81 0.08
CA ALA A 238 9.08 4.96 0.94
C ALA A 238 8.67 3.60 1.49
N PHE A 239 8.48 3.51 2.80
CA PHE A 239 8.22 2.26 3.51
C PHE A 239 7.36 2.50 4.76
N ILE A 240 6.72 1.45 5.27
CA ILE A 240 5.94 1.47 6.51
C ILE A 240 6.69 0.63 7.57
N PRO A 241 7.45 1.25 8.49
CA PRO A 241 8.31 0.52 9.44
C PRO A 241 7.59 -0.53 10.30
N GLY A 242 6.37 -0.22 10.76
CA GLY A 242 5.59 -1.16 11.57
C GLY A 242 5.02 -2.34 10.78
N GLY A 243 4.82 -2.15 9.47
CA GLY A 243 4.40 -3.18 8.52
C GLY A 243 3.18 -3.96 9.00
N PHE A 244 3.24 -5.29 8.84
CA PHE A 244 2.14 -6.18 9.23
C PHE A 244 1.79 -6.13 10.73
N MET A 245 2.74 -5.78 11.60
CA MET A 245 2.50 -5.76 13.06
C MET A 245 1.59 -4.59 13.47
N ASP A 246 1.69 -3.44 12.79
CA ASP A 246 0.75 -2.32 12.97
C ASP A 246 -0.68 -2.75 12.67
N ALA A 247 -0.88 -3.50 11.58
CA ALA A 247 -2.20 -3.98 11.19
C ALA A 247 -2.82 -4.91 12.24
N VAL A 248 -2.01 -5.71 12.95
CA VAL A 248 -2.47 -6.62 14.00
C VAL A 248 -2.68 -5.92 15.35
N ALA A 249 -1.84 -4.92 15.65
CA ALA A 249 -1.98 -4.04 16.81
C ALA A 249 -3.12 -3.04 16.69
N TYR A 250 -3.64 -2.85 15.46
CA TYR A 250 -4.73 -1.93 15.16
C TYR A 250 -5.95 -2.14 16.08
N GLU A 251 -6.39 -1.03 16.66
CA GLU A 251 -7.63 -0.92 17.41
C GLU A 251 -8.40 0.30 16.92
N PHE A 252 -9.70 0.12 16.70
CA PHE A 252 -10.56 1.19 16.22
C PHE A 252 -10.53 2.40 17.18
N GLY A 253 -10.25 3.58 16.62
CA GLY A 253 -10.18 4.84 17.35
C GLY A 253 -8.90 5.05 18.16
N LYS A 254 -7.91 4.15 18.07
CA LYS A 254 -6.61 4.31 18.74
C LYS A 254 -5.47 4.48 17.74
N ASP A 255 -4.67 5.52 17.96
CA ASP A 255 -3.45 5.79 17.22
C ASP A 255 -2.29 4.94 17.78
N VAL A 256 -2.04 3.79 17.15
CA VAL A 256 -1.02 2.82 17.57
C VAL A 256 -0.03 2.57 16.43
N CYS A 257 1.27 2.58 16.76
CA CYS A 257 2.34 2.22 15.83
C CYS A 257 3.36 1.29 16.50
N VAL A 258 3.70 0.17 15.86
CA VAL A 258 4.73 -0.78 16.27
C VAL A 258 6.07 -0.32 15.68
N LEU A 259 6.85 0.41 16.47
CA LEU A 259 8.08 1.04 16.01
C LEU A 259 9.27 0.77 16.95
N SER A 260 9.05 0.54 18.25
CA SER A 260 10.14 0.45 19.25
C SER A 260 11.18 -0.64 18.92
N SER A 261 10.72 -1.74 18.33
CA SER A 261 11.56 -2.87 17.91
C SER A 261 12.05 -2.78 16.46
N LYS A 262 11.60 -1.80 15.67
CA LYS A 262 11.77 -1.74 14.21
C LYS A 262 12.93 -0.85 13.81
N LYS A 263 14.15 -1.22 14.19
CA LYS A 263 15.33 -0.34 13.99
C LYS A 263 16.09 -0.54 12.66
N GLY A 264 15.69 -1.53 11.86
CA GLY A 264 16.40 -1.92 10.63
C GLY A 264 16.48 -0.81 9.57
N PHE A 265 15.43 0.00 9.43
CA PHE A 265 15.42 1.10 8.46
C PHE A 265 16.40 2.21 8.84
N ILE A 266 16.57 2.50 10.15
CA ILE A 266 17.56 3.47 10.66
C ILE A 266 18.97 2.99 10.35
N LYS A 267 19.26 1.70 10.59
CA LYS A 267 20.54 1.09 10.22
C LYS A 267 20.88 1.36 8.76
N TYR A 268 19.95 1.15 7.83
CA TYR A 268 20.21 1.39 6.42
C TYR A 268 20.31 2.89 6.08
N CYS A 269 19.53 3.76 6.73
CA CYS A 269 19.67 5.21 6.55
C CYS A 269 21.07 5.70 6.96
N LEU A 270 21.62 5.18 8.06
CA LEU A 270 23.00 5.46 8.50
C LEU A 270 24.01 4.86 7.52
N GLN A 271 23.82 3.62 7.08
CA GLN A 271 24.74 2.96 6.15
C GLN A 271 24.90 3.65 4.80
N PHE A 272 23.91 4.42 4.34
CA PHE A 272 23.94 5.05 3.02
C PHE A 272 23.83 6.58 3.05
N GLY A 273 23.69 7.17 4.25
CA GLY A 273 23.58 8.61 4.48
C GLY A 273 22.29 9.19 3.89
N TYR A 274 21.15 8.78 4.43
CA TYR A 274 19.82 9.23 3.98
C TYR A 274 19.25 10.32 4.88
N ARG A 275 18.41 11.18 4.29
CA ARG A 275 17.52 12.06 5.04
C ARG A 275 16.24 11.29 5.37
N ALA A 276 15.99 11.03 6.65
CA ALA A 276 14.80 10.28 7.08
C ALA A 276 13.67 11.25 7.44
N HIS A 277 12.51 11.10 6.81
CA HIS A 277 11.30 11.86 7.11
C HIS A 277 10.32 10.95 7.87
N PRO A 278 9.92 11.31 9.10
CA PRO A 278 8.74 10.71 9.72
C PRO A 278 7.50 11.21 8.98
N VAL A 279 6.60 10.30 8.62
CA VAL A 279 5.33 10.64 7.96
C VAL A 279 4.21 10.02 8.76
N TYR A 280 3.25 10.83 9.19
CA TYR A 280 2.11 10.36 10.00
C TYR A 280 0.78 10.56 9.27
N THR A 281 -0.12 9.59 9.33
CA THR A 281 -1.49 9.69 8.78
C THR A 281 -2.53 9.61 9.88
N PHE A 282 -3.25 10.71 10.11
CA PHE A 282 -4.42 10.75 10.99
C PHE A 282 -5.65 10.14 10.31
N GLY A 283 -6.48 9.48 11.12
CA GLY A 283 -7.75 8.85 10.73
C GLY A 283 -7.63 7.42 10.19
N GLU A 284 -6.41 6.89 10.04
CA GLU A 284 -6.17 5.45 9.80
C GLU A 284 -6.90 4.57 10.82
N CYS A 285 -6.87 4.95 12.10
CA CYS A 285 -7.53 4.25 13.20
C CYS A 285 -9.08 4.21 13.10
N GLU A 286 -9.68 4.92 12.16
CA GLU A 286 -11.15 4.96 11.97
C GLU A 286 -11.61 4.25 10.68
N THR A 287 -10.66 3.74 9.89
CA THR A 287 -10.93 3.11 8.59
C THR A 287 -11.65 1.77 8.70
N TYR A 288 -11.44 1.00 9.77
CA TYR A 288 -12.06 -0.31 9.96
C TYR A 288 -12.35 -0.57 11.44
N HIS A 289 -13.44 -1.26 11.74
CA HIS A 289 -13.58 -1.93 13.03
C HIS A 289 -12.74 -3.21 13.03
N THR A 290 -12.14 -3.56 14.16
CA THR A 290 -11.33 -4.79 14.29
C THR A 290 -11.70 -5.60 15.52
N PHE A 291 -11.48 -6.91 15.43
CA PHE A 291 -11.51 -7.77 16.61
C PHE A 291 -10.22 -7.61 17.41
N THR A 292 -10.33 -7.08 18.64
CA THR A 292 -9.18 -6.80 19.51
C THR A 292 -8.82 -7.96 20.45
N GLY A 293 -9.71 -8.93 20.63
CA GLY A 293 -9.51 -10.05 21.56
C GLY A 293 -8.25 -10.88 21.27
N LEU A 294 -7.71 -11.51 22.32
CA LEU A 294 -6.52 -12.38 22.26
C LEU A 294 -5.30 -11.71 21.62
N GLN A 295 -5.11 -10.40 21.79
CA GLN A 295 -4.06 -9.61 21.12
C GLN A 295 -2.67 -10.23 21.26
N SER A 296 -2.25 -10.65 22.45
CA SER A 296 -0.93 -11.28 22.63
C SER A 296 -0.78 -12.61 21.87
N PHE A 297 -1.87 -13.35 21.65
CA PHE A 297 -1.85 -14.53 20.79
C PHE A 297 -1.78 -14.13 19.31
N ARG A 298 -2.61 -13.17 18.88
CA ARG A 298 -2.60 -12.66 17.49
C ARG A 298 -1.24 -12.09 17.11
N MET A 299 -0.60 -11.33 17.99
CA MET A 299 0.76 -10.79 17.79
C MET A 299 1.82 -11.90 17.70
N ARG A 300 1.71 -12.96 18.50
CA ARG A 300 2.60 -14.14 18.40
C ARG A 300 2.42 -14.89 17.09
N VAL A 301 1.19 -15.05 16.61
CA VAL A 301 0.89 -15.67 15.31
C VAL A 301 1.38 -14.78 14.16
N ALA A 302 1.19 -13.46 14.27
CA ALA A 302 1.67 -12.48 13.31
C ALA A 302 3.20 -12.46 13.18
N ALA A 303 3.91 -12.62 14.29
CA ALA A 303 5.38 -12.78 14.30
C ALA A 303 5.86 -14.01 13.51
N GLN A 304 4.98 -14.96 13.22
CA GLN A 304 5.24 -16.13 12.36
C GLN A 304 4.77 -15.90 10.90
N ASN A 305 4.51 -14.66 10.49
CA ASN A 305 4.02 -14.26 9.17
C ASN A 305 2.63 -14.84 8.80
N VAL A 306 1.80 -15.12 9.81
CA VAL A 306 0.42 -15.58 9.61
C VAL A 306 -0.54 -14.42 9.91
N PRO A 307 -1.42 -14.05 8.96
CA PRO A 307 -2.28 -12.91 9.16
C PRO A 307 -3.40 -13.19 10.16
N ALA A 308 -3.25 -12.66 11.38
CA ALA A 308 -4.22 -12.76 12.47
C ALA A 308 -5.02 -11.46 12.65
N LEU A 309 -5.60 -10.98 11.55
CA LEU A 309 -6.39 -9.75 11.50
C LEU A 309 -7.81 -10.05 11.01
N ALA A 310 -8.80 -9.65 11.81
CA ALA A 310 -10.21 -9.66 11.42
C ALA A 310 -10.73 -8.22 11.49
N PHE A 311 -11.16 -7.70 10.35
CA PHE A 311 -11.56 -6.32 10.19
C PHE A 311 -12.87 -6.19 9.40
N PHE A 312 -13.59 -5.10 9.63
CA PHE A 312 -14.87 -4.79 8.98
C PHE A 312 -14.99 -3.27 8.82
N GLY A 313 -15.13 -2.78 7.59
CA GLY A 313 -15.26 -1.36 7.30
C GLY A 313 -16.68 -1.00 6.88
N TRP A 314 -17.02 -1.17 5.59
CA TRP A 314 -18.30 -0.74 5.04
C TRP A 314 -19.38 -1.85 5.08
N PRO A 315 -20.63 -1.59 5.53
CA PRO A 315 -21.61 -2.65 5.76
C PRO A 315 -21.98 -3.51 4.55
N LEU A 316 -22.06 -2.92 3.36
CA LEU A 316 -22.40 -3.65 2.13
C LEU A 316 -21.21 -4.41 1.55
N VAL A 317 -19.99 -3.94 1.84
CA VAL A 317 -18.75 -4.47 1.30
C VAL A 317 -17.71 -4.45 2.43
N PRO A 318 -17.70 -5.46 3.32
CA PRO A 318 -16.95 -5.43 4.59
C PRO A 318 -15.46 -5.11 4.48
N PHE A 319 -14.84 -5.44 3.35
CA PHE A 319 -13.42 -5.20 3.11
C PHE A 319 -13.11 -3.77 2.67
N LEU A 320 -14.11 -2.97 2.25
CA LEU A 320 -13.92 -1.55 1.95
C LEU A 320 -13.83 -0.74 3.25
N PRO A 321 -13.02 0.35 3.29
CA PRO A 321 -12.87 1.17 4.48
C PRO A 321 -14.15 1.94 4.81
N ARG A 322 -14.24 2.52 5.99
CA ARG A 322 -15.35 3.40 6.36
C ARG A 322 -15.20 4.74 5.62
N PRO A 323 -16.12 5.11 4.72
CA PRO A 323 -15.98 6.35 3.95
C PRO A 323 -16.10 7.63 4.81
N GLN A 324 -16.59 7.50 6.05
CA GLN A 324 -16.63 8.61 7.01
C GLN A 324 -15.25 8.95 7.59
N SER A 325 -14.29 8.02 7.54
CA SER A 325 -12.93 8.28 8.01
C SER A 325 -12.25 9.37 7.19
N GLN A 326 -11.27 10.02 7.80
CA GLN A 326 -10.39 11.00 7.16
C GLN A 326 -9.02 10.38 6.94
N ILE A 327 -8.30 10.82 5.91
CA ILE A 327 -6.94 10.35 5.61
C ILE A 327 -6.04 11.58 5.45
N LEU A 328 -5.50 12.06 6.57
CA LEU A 328 -4.70 13.29 6.62
C LEU A 328 -3.24 12.94 6.90
N THR A 329 -2.42 12.98 5.86
CA THR A 329 -0.99 12.63 5.94
C THR A 329 -0.14 13.88 6.07
N TYR A 330 0.76 13.88 7.05
CA TYR A 330 1.74 14.93 7.29
C TYR A 330 3.14 14.38 7.09
N VAL A 331 3.91 15.00 6.20
CA VAL A 331 5.35 14.76 6.07
C VAL A 331 6.08 15.65 7.07
N GLY A 332 6.85 15.03 7.97
CA GLY A 332 7.67 15.75 8.93
C GLY A 332 8.96 16.29 8.31
N PRO A 333 9.62 17.25 9.01
CA PRO A 333 10.95 17.69 8.64
C PRO A 333 11.92 16.52 8.57
N GLY A 334 12.81 16.54 7.60
CA GLY A 334 13.80 15.50 7.39
C GLY A 334 14.92 15.57 8.42
N ILE A 335 15.39 14.39 8.81
CA ILE A 335 16.49 14.18 9.74
C ILE A 335 17.70 13.72 8.92
N ASP A 336 18.76 14.52 8.90
CA ASP A 336 20.00 14.15 8.21
C ASP A 336 20.76 13.11 9.02
N MET A 337 20.71 11.86 8.55
CA MET A 337 21.46 10.77 9.14
C MET A 337 22.90 10.80 8.62
N PRO A 338 23.92 10.74 9.49
CA PRO A 338 25.31 10.66 9.08
C PRO A 338 25.55 9.35 8.32
N HIS A 339 26.46 9.38 7.35
CA HIS A 339 26.90 8.18 6.67
C HIS A 339 27.90 7.40 7.53
N ILE A 340 27.46 6.28 8.08
CA ILE A 340 28.26 5.36 8.90
C ILE A 340 28.21 3.97 8.23
N PRO A 341 29.25 3.54 7.48
CA PRO A 341 29.20 2.29 6.70
C PRO A 341 28.88 1.02 7.53
N SER A 342 29.33 1.01 8.78
CA SER A 342 29.11 -0.07 9.75
C SER A 342 28.61 0.52 11.07
N PRO A 343 27.32 0.92 11.16
CA PRO A 343 26.79 1.54 12.36
C PRO A 343 26.70 0.50 13.49
N THR A 344 27.06 0.93 14.70
CA THR A 344 26.94 0.12 15.91
C THR A 344 25.48 0.02 16.36
N HIS A 345 25.19 -0.85 17.33
CA HIS A 345 23.85 -0.93 17.90
C HIS A 345 23.49 0.37 18.62
N GLU A 346 24.46 0.99 19.28
CA GLU A 346 24.33 2.25 19.98
C GLU A 346 24.03 3.41 19.02
N ASP A 347 24.71 3.47 17.86
CA ASP A 347 24.42 4.45 16.81
C ASP A 347 22.96 4.31 16.33
N VAL A 348 22.54 3.08 16.04
CA VAL A 348 21.18 2.79 15.56
C VAL A 348 20.15 3.16 16.62
N ASP A 349 20.39 2.84 17.88
CA ASP A 349 19.47 3.13 18.97
C ASP A 349 19.31 4.63 19.22
N GLN A 350 20.42 5.38 19.19
CA GLN A 350 20.41 6.84 19.32
C GLN A 350 19.60 7.48 18.18
N TRP A 351 19.91 7.16 16.93
CA TRP A 351 19.22 7.77 15.78
C TRP A 351 17.77 7.29 15.62
N HIS A 352 17.47 6.08 16.08
CA HIS A 352 16.10 5.60 16.19
C HIS A 352 15.31 6.41 17.21
N GLN A 353 15.90 6.75 18.37
CA GLN A 353 15.25 7.61 19.35
C GLN A 353 14.97 9.00 18.78
N VAL A 354 15.95 9.61 18.09
CA VAL A 354 15.76 10.90 17.39
C VAL A 354 14.59 10.84 16.39
N TYR A 355 14.49 9.75 15.63
CA TYR A 355 13.39 9.54 14.70
C TYR A 355 12.03 9.39 15.40
N VAL A 356 11.97 8.61 16.49
CA VAL A 356 10.75 8.41 17.29
C VAL A 356 10.28 9.72 17.92
N ASP A 357 11.20 10.53 18.45
CA ASP A 357 10.88 11.83 19.05
C ASP A 357 10.35 12.80 17.99
N ALA A 358 10.94 12.81 16.79
CA ALA A 358 10.44 13.59 15.67
C ALA A 358 9.05 13.15 15.20
N LEU A 359 8.77 11.84 15.19
CA LEU A 359 7.44 11.31 14.88
C LEU A 359 6.39 11.72 15.93
N ARG A 360 6.73 11.61 17.23
CA ARG A 360 5.85 12.06 18.32
C ARG A 360 5.57 13.56 18.22
N LYS A 361 6.62 14.36 17.97
CA LYS A 361 6.46 15.80 17.77
C LYS A 361 5.55 16.12 16.59
N LEU A 362 5.76 15.46 15.44
CA LEU A 362 4.91 15.61 14.26
C LEU A 362 3.45 15.29 14.58
N PHE A 363 3.19 14.23 15.35
CA PHE A 363 1.85 13.89 15.81
C PHE A 363 1.26 14.99 16.70
N ASP A 364 1.96 15.37 17.77
CA ASP A 364 1.44 16.32 18.76
C ASP A 364 1.20 17.72 18.17
N ASP A 365 2.08 18.19 17.28
CA ASP A 365 1.95 19.50 16.63
C ASP A 365 0.71 19.56 15.71
N ASN A 366 0.29 18.44 15.11
CA ASN A 366 -0.71 18.43 14.04
C ASN A 366 -2.06 17.79 14.45
N LYS A 367 -2.14 17.08 15.58
CA LYS A 367 -3.37 16.37 15.97
C LYS A 367 -4.59 17.28 16.13
N ALA A 368 -4.41 18.51 16.61
CA ALA A 368 -5.50 19.47 16.75
C ALA A 368 -6.04 19.94 15.38
N ASP A 369 -5.16 20.31 14.45
CA ASP A 369 -5.50 20.71 13.08
C ASP A 369 -6.10 19.55 12.26
N ALA A 370 -5.66 18.32 12.55
CA ALA A 370 -6.23 17.11 11.98
C ALA A 370 -7.62 16.74 12.55
N GLY A 371 -8.13 17.44 13.57
CA GLY A 371 -9.43 17.16 14.20
C GLY A 371 -9.41 16.16 15.35
N TYR A 372 -8.21 15.81 15.85
CA TYR A 372 -7.97 14.82 16.91
C TYR A 372 -7.24 15.44 18.13
N PRO A 373 -7.73 16.53 18.75
CA PRO A 373 -6.98 17.29 19.77
C PRO A 373 -6.61 16.47 21.01
N ASN A 374 -7.41 15.46 21.35
CA ASN A 374 -7.23 14.60 22.52
C ASN A 374 -6.57 13.26 22.19
N ALA A 375 -6.18 13.02 20.93
CA ALA A 375 -5.56 11.77 20.55
C ALA A 375 -4.15 11.64 21.16
N GLN A 376 -3.75 10.39 21.38
CA GLN A 376 -2.45 10.02 21.91
C GLN A 376 -1.85 8.93 21.03
N LEU A 377 -0.60 9.13 20.64
CA LEU A 377 0.16 8.15 19.88
C LEU A 377 0.82 7.15 20.82
N GLU A 378 0.35 5.91 20.78
CA GLU A 378 0.96 4.76 21.43
C GLU A 378 2.01 4.14 20.50
N ILE A 379 3.25 4.04 20.99
CA ILE A 379 4.35 3.43 20.24
C ILE A 379 4.74 2.13 20.95
N LEU A 380 4.57 1.00 20.24
CA LEU A 380 4.83 -0.37 20.70
C LEU A 380 6.18 -0.90 20.23
#